data_AF-A0A939A731-F1
#
_entry.id   AF-A0A939A731-F1
#
_cell.length_a   1.000
_cell.length_b   1.000
_cell.length_c   1.000
_cell.angle_alpha   90.00
_cell.angle_beta   90.00
_cell.angle_gamma   90.00
#
_symmetry.space_group_name_H-M   'P 1'
#
loop_
_entity.id
_entity.type
_entity.pdbx_description
1 polymer ?
#
loop_
_entity_poly.entity_id
_entity_poly.type
_entity_poly.pdbx_seq_one_letter_code
_entity_poly.pdbx_strand_id
1 'polypeptide(L)'
;MSETIYHKFAKHLASLGMGYPEKEELLEILKENFTPQEAEVALAIPTKTIPFESASVSKIAPHLDLPQDQLEQILSNLAQRGLLYSKRMSNGEMGYALQQFGYGFPQTFFWRGLDTPNAKKMAELISKYARNEELRKAYGETETKAFRYVPATPSFEPESHAVFPFEMMEELIKKVRKIALVSCPCRATAQLLGKRQCNHSLENCIKYDELAEYLIEKGIGKEITKQEALDKIKKSEEAGLVHMVDNAREGIKHTCNCCGCCCWSVGTIRRKKIPRDVLMATYFLRETDQELCTGCGA
;
A
#
# COMPACT_ATOMS: atom_id res chain seq x y z
N MET A 1 -19.66 -3.08 27.90
CA MET A 1 -20.48 -2.80 26.70
C MET A 1 -20.38 -4.02 25.79
N SER A 2 -21.48 -4.50 25.22
CA SER A 2 -21.41 -5.59 24.25
C SER A 2 -20.56 -5.16 23.05
N GLU A 3 -19.70 -6.06 22.60
CA GLU A 3 -18.79 -5.79 21.49
C GLU A 3 -19.59 -5.68 20.18
N THR A 4 -19.57 -4.52 19.52
CA THR A 4 -20.28 -4.32 18.25
C THR A 4 -19.59 -5.07 17.12
N ILE A 5 -20.30 -5.32 16.01
CA ILE A 5 -19.73 -5.99 14.82
C ILE A 5 -18.45 -5.31 14.32
N TYR A 6 -18.39 -3.97 14.38
CA TYR A 6 -17.22 -3.20 13.96
C TYR A 6 -16.02 -3.36 14.90
N HIS A 7 -16.23 -3.58 16.20
CA HIS A 7 -15.14 -3.89 17.13
C HIS A 7 -14.55 -5.27 16.83
N LYS A 8 -15.40 -6.27 16.60
CA LYS A 8 -14.96 -7.59 16.15
C LYS A 8 -14.18 -7.48 14.84
N PHE A 9 -14.68 -6.69 13.89
CA PHE A 9 -14.01 -6.51 12.60
C PHE A 9 -12.67 -5.78 12.72
N ALA A 10 -12.57 -4.76 13.59
CA ALA A 10 -11.31 -4.10 13.88
C ALA A 10 -10.26 -5.08 14.45
N LYS A 11 -10.64 -5.92 15.42
CA LYS A 11 -9.78 -6.99 15.96
C LYS A 11 -9.33 -7.98 14.88
N HIS A 12 -10.26 -8.35 13.99
CA HIS A 12 -9.97 -9.25 12.90
C HIS A 12 -8.93 -8.66 11.94
N LEU A 13 -9.09 -7.39 11.56
CA LEU A 13 -8.11 -6.65 10.76
C LEU A 13 -6.77 -6.46 11.49
N ALA A 14 -6.77 -6.31 12.81
CA ALA A 14 -5.55 -6.24 13.61
C ALA A 14 -4.73 -7.54 13.57
N SER A 15 -5.38 -8.69 13.33
CA SER A 15 -4.72 -10.00 13.25
C SER A 15 -4.02 -10.30 11.92
N LEU A 16 -4.12 -9.41 10.93
CA LEU A 16 -3.40 -9.54 9.66
C LEU A 16 -1.88 -9.37 9.86
N GLY A 17 -1.09 -9.91 8.93
CA GLY A 17 0.38 -9.81 8.98
C GLY A 17 0.88 -8.36 9.09
N MET A 18 0.33 -7.45 8.29
CA MET A 18 0.42 -6.00 8.51
C MET A 18 -0.95 -5.46 8.96
N GLY A 19 -1.29 -5.81 10.20
CA GLY A 19 -2.56 -5.49 10.84
C GLY A 19 -2.80 -4.01 11.06
N TYR A 20 -4.07 -3.70 11.30
CA TYR A 20 -4.56 -2.35 11.56
C TYR A 20 -4.59 -2.12 13.07
N PRO A 21 -3.85 -1.14 13.62
CA PRO A 21 -3.97 -0.80 15.04
C PRO A 21 -5.41 -0.49 15.44
N GLU A 22 -5.90 -1.11 16.51
CA GLU A 22 -7.27 -0.93 16.99
C GLU A 22 -7.45 0.46 17.62
N LYS A 23 -8.30 1.29 17.01
CA LYS A 23 -8.61 2.65 17.49
C LYS A 23 -10.05 3.06 17.14
N GLU A 24 -10.57 4.05 17.84
CA GLU A 24 -11.87 4.66 17.54
C GLU A 24 -11.96 5.16 16.09
N GLU A 25 -10.88 5.78 15.57
CA GLU A 25 -10.90 6.26 14.18
C GLU A 25 -10.99 5.12 13.16
N LEU A 26 -10.47 3.93 13.48
CA LEU A 26 -10.68 2.74 12.63
C LEU A 26 -12.15 2.35 12.62
N LEU A 27 -12.82 2.36 13.78
CA LEU A 27 -14.25 2.06 13.88
C LEU A 27 -15.10 3.04 13.07
N GLU A 28 -14.75 4.33 13.07
CA GLU A 28 -15.39 5.35 12.23
C GLU A 28 -15.20 5.05 10.74
N ILE A 29 -13.97 4.71 10.32
CA ILE A 29 -13.68 4.34 8.92
C ILE A 29 -14.49 3.09 8.52
N LEU A 30 -14.55 2.08 9.39
CA LEU A 30 -15.32 0.85 9.12
C LEU A 30 -16.81 1.13 9.00
N LYS A 31 -17.40 1.91 9.91
CA LYS A 31 -18.83 2.29 9.86
C LYS A 31 -19.19 3.09 8.62
N GLU A 32 -18.27 3.91 8.13
CA GLU A 32 -18.49 4.71 6.92
C GLU A 32 -18.46 3.86 5.65
N ASN A 33 -17.72 2.75 5.66
CA ASN A 33 -17.46 1.95 4.47
C ASN A 33 -18.16 0.59 4.45
N PHE A 34 -18.70 0.12 5.56
CA PHE A 34 -19.35 -1.18 5.63
C PHE A 34 -20.71 -1.02 6.31
N THR A 35 -21.73 -1.62 5.71
CA THR A 35 -22.96 -1.93 6.46
C THR A 35 -22.66 -3.02 7.51
N PRO A 36 -23.52 -3.22 8.52
CA PRO A 36 -23.33 -4.30 9.49
C PRO A 36 -23.23 -5.69 8.84
N GLN A 37 -24.01 -5.95 7.80
CA GLN A 37 -23.98 -7.22 7.06
C GLN A 37 -22.71 -7.36 6.22
N GLU A 38 -22.26 -6.29 5.58
CA GLU A 38 -20.97 -6.29 4.85
C GLU A 38 -19.78 -6.53 5.80
N ALA A 39 -19.82 -5.97 7.01
CA ALA A 39 -18.80 -6.19 8.03
C ALA A 39 -18.80 -7.64 8.55
N GLU A 40 -19.98 -8.26 8.68
CA GLU A 40 -20.11 -9.68 9.01
C GLU A 40 -19.54 -10.58 7.91
N VAL A 41 -19.81 -10.28 6.64
CA VAL A 41 -19.21 -10.98 5.50
C VAL A 41 -17.69 -10.83 5.49
N ALA A 42 -17.17 -9.62 5.71
CA ALA A 42 -15.72 -9.38 5.74
C ALA A 42 -15.03 -10.08 6.91
N LEU A 43 -15.71 -10.22 8.05
CA LEU A 43 -15.26 -10.99 9.21
C LEU A 43 -15.09 -12.48 8.93
N ALA A 44 -15.89 -13.06 8.03
CA ALA A 44 -15.77 -14.45 7.64
C ALA A 44 -14.56 -14.73 6.72
N ILE A 45 -13.87 -13.70 6.22
CA ILE A 45 -12.70 -13.87 5.35
C ILE A 45 -11.46 -14.20 6.20
N PRO A 46 -10.70 -15.27 5.87
CA PRO A 46 -9.51 -15.66 6.65
C PRO A 46 -8.40 -14.60 6.66
N THR A 47 -7.82 -14.35 7.84
CA THR A 47 -6.73 -13.37 8.04
C THR A 47 -5.33 -13.91 7.78
N LYS A 48 -5.18 -15.23 7.71
CA LYS A 48 -3.89 -15.89 7.44
C LYS A 48 -3.61 -16.12 5.95
N THR A 49 -4.40 -15.49 5.08
CA THR A 49 -4.19 -15.57 3.64
C THR A 49 -2.91 -14.82 3.28
N ILE A 50 -2.01 -15.48 2.55
CA ILE A 50 -0.77 -14.86 2.05
C ILE A 50 -1.16 -13.68 1.15
N PRO A 51 -0.43 -12.56 1.15
CA PRO A 51 -0.69 -11.45 0.23
C PRO A 51 -0.90 -11.93 -1.22
N PHE A 52 -1.95 -11.43 -1.87
CA PHE A 52 -2.37 -11.76 -3.25
C PHE A 52 -2.88 -13.20 -3.48
N GLU A 53 -2.98 -14.01 -2.43
CA GLU A 53 -3.85 -15.19 -2.42
C GLU A 53 -5.28 -14.80 -2.03
N SER A 54 -6.23 -15.72 -2.19
CA SER A 54 -7.64 -15.44 -1.96
C SER A 54 -8.39 -16.67 -1.49
N ALA A 55 -9.39 -16.45 -0.64
CA ALA A 55 -10.33 -17.48 -0.22
C ALA A 55 -11.48 -17.58 -1.24
N SER A 56 -11.87 -18.81 -1.58
CA SER A 56 -13.06 -19.07 -2.37
C SER A 56 -14.32 -18.74 -1.57
N VAL A 57 -15.42 -18.46 -2.26
CA VAL A 57 -16.74 -18.25 -1.65
C VAL A 57 -17.14 -19.45 -0.78
N SER A 58 -16.84 -20.67 -1.24
CA SER A 58 -17.08 -21.92 -0.51
C SER A 58 -16.34 -22.03 0.84
N LYS A 59 -15.23 -21.31 1.02
CA LYS A 59 -14.52 -21.22 2.31
C LYS A 59 -15.09 -20.15 3.24
N ILE A 60 -15.77 -19.15 2.70
CA ILE A 60 -16.32 -18.01 3.45
C ILE A 60 -17.76 -18.34 3.90
N ALA A 61 -18.56 -18.94 3.01
CA ALA A 61 -19.98 -19.21 3.20
C ALA A 61 -20.34 -19.99 4.49
N PRO A 62 -19.58 -21.01 4.93
CA PRO A 62 -19.95 -21.79 6.12
C PRO A 62 -19.99 -21.00 7.44
N HIS A 63 -19.44 -19.79 7.46
CA HIS A 63 -19.41 -18.91 8.63
C HIS A 63 -20.55 -17.89 8.66
N LEU A 64 -21.47 -17.94 7.69
CA LEU A 64 -22.50 -16.95 7.46
C LEU A 64 -23.85 -17.63 7.23
N ASP A 65 -24.90 -17.03 7.77
CA ASP A 65 -26.28 -17.43 7.47
C ASP A 65 -26.81 -16.59 6.30
N LEU A 66 -26.24 -16.80 5.10
CA LEU A 66 -26.59 -16.07 3.89
C LEU A 66 -26.71 -16.98 2.67
N PRO A 67 -27.68 -16.75 1.77
CA PRO A 67 -27.72 -17.40 0.46
C PRO A 67 -26.46 -17.09 -0.35
N GLN A 68 -26.00 -18.08 -1.14
CA GLN A 68 -24.76 -17.97 -1.91
C GLN A 68 -24.76 -16.76 -2.86
N ASP A 69 -25.84 -16.55 -3.62
CA ASP A 69 -25.94 -15.43 -4.57
C ASP A 69 -25.81 -14.07 -3.87
N GLN A 70 -26.38 -13.93 -2.67
CA GLN A 70 -26.28 -12.71 -1.87
C GLN A 70 -24.86 -12.49 -1.36
N LEU A 71 -24.20 -13.55 -0.89
CA LEU A 71 -22.80 -13.50 -0.46
C LEU A 71 -21.88 -13.08 -1.62
N GLU A 72 -22.05 -13.67 -2.79
CA GLU A 72 -21.27 -13.34 -3.99
C GLU A 72 -21.47 -11.88 -4.41
N GLN A 73 -22.72 -11.38 -4.35
CA GLN A 73 -23.03 -9.99 -4.65
C GLN A 73 -22.36 -9.03 -3.67
N ILE A 74 -22.38 -9.33 -2.36
CA ILE A 74 -21.73 -8.52 -1.33
C ILE A 74 -20.22 -8.49 -1.53
N LEU A 75 -19.59 -9.66 -1.69
CA LEU A 75 -18.14 -9.76 -1.90
C LEU A 75 -17.70 -9.01 -3.17
N SER A 76 -18.45 -9.18 -4.26
CA SER A 76 -18.21 -8.48 -5.52
C SER A 76 -18.33 -6.96 -5.37
N ASN A 77 -19.36 -6.48 -4.66
CA ASN A 77 -19.55 -5.05 -4.39
C ASN A 77 -18.40 -4.46 -3.56
N LEU A 78 -18.00 -5.14 -2.48
CA LEU A 78 -16.89 -4.72 -1.63
C LEU A 78 -15.57 -4.67 -2.41
N ALA A 79 -15.32 -5.64 -3.29
CA ALA A 79 -14.15 -5.64 -4.16
C ALA A 79 -14.19 -4.49 -5.19
N GLN A 80 -15.36 -4.21 -5.79
CA GLN A 80 -15.55 -3.11 -6.75
C GLN A 80 -15.30 -1.73 -6.11
N ARG A 81 -15.69 -1.59 -4.84
CA ARG A 81 -15.43 -0.41 -4.00
C ARG A 81 -13.97 -0.31 -3.54
N GLY A 82 -13.15 -1.33 -3.79
CA GLY A 82 -11.74 -1.36 -3.41
C GLY A 82 -11.50 -1.68 -1.93
N LEU A 83 -12.51 -2.25 -1.24
CA LEU A 83 -12.44 -2.62 0.18
C LEU A 83 -11.93 -4.05 0.39
N LEU A 84 -12.12 -4.92 -0.60
CA LEU A 84 -11.54 -6.26 -0.66
C LEU A 84 -10.66 -6.40 -1.89
N TYR A 85 -9.61 -7.21 -1.77
CA TYR A 85 -8.92 -7.72 -2.94
C TYR A 85 -9.73 -8.88 -3.55
N SER A 86 -9.73 -8.99 -4.87
CA SER A 86 -10.29 -10.14 -5.55
C SER A 86 -9.44 -10.56 -6.75
N LYS A 87 -9.45 -11.87 -7.02
CA LYS A 87 -8.71 -12.48 -8.13
C LYS A 87 -9.45 -13.73 -8.58
N ARG A 88 -9.46 -13.98 -9.89
CA ARG A 88 -9.87 -15.27 -10.43
C ARG A 88 -8.83 -16.34 -10.07
N MET A 89 -9.25 -17.34 -9.30
CA MET A 89 -8.43 -18.44 -8.84
C MET A 89 -8.15 -19.44 -9.97
N SER A 90 -7.19 -20.35 -9.77
CA SER A 90 -6.80 -21.34 -10.78
C SER A 90 -7.93 -22.31 -11.18
N ASN A 91 -8.89 -22.54 -10.29
CA ASN A 91 -10.10 -23.32 -10.55
C ASN A 91 -11.19 -22.54 -11.34
N GLY A 92 -10.93 -21.27 -11.70
CA GLY A 92 -11.86 -20.41 -12.44
C GLY A 92 -12.83 -19.62 -11.56
N GLU A 93 -12.95 -19.93 -10.26
CA GLU A 93 -13.82 -19.21 -9.33
C GLU A 93 -13.23 -17.85 -8.94
N MET A 94 -14.09 -16.93 -8.49
CA MET A 94 -13.64 -15.66 -7.92
C MET A 94 -13.26 -15.87 -6.45
N GLY A 95 -12.04 -15.48 -6.10
CA GLY A 95 -11.57 -15.46 -4.72
C GLY A 95 -11.53 -14.04 -4.16
N TYR A 96 -11.62 -13.93 -2.83
CA TYR A 96 -11.56 -12.68 -2.10
C TYR A 96 -10.55 -12.72 -0.94
N ALA A 97 -9.94 -11.58 -0.62
CA ALA A 97 -9.08 -11.43 0.54
C ALA A 97 -9.21 -10.04 1.19
N LEU A 98 -8.95 -9.99 2.49
CA LEU A 98 -8.76 -8.74 3.22
C LEU A 98 -7.48 -8.04 2.75
N GLN A 99 -7.54 -6.72 2.68
CA GLN A 99 -6.38 -5.89 2.35
C GLN A 99 -5.59 -5.57 3.62
N GLN A 100 -4.30 -5.27 3.48
CA GLN A 100 -3.41 -4.98 4.61
C GLN A 100 -3.04 -3.49 4.64
N PHE A 101 -2.65 -2.95 5.80
CA PHE A 101 -2.51 -1.50 6.01
C PHE A 101 -1.50 -0.83 5.04
N GLY A 102 -0.47 -1.57 4.60
CA GLY A 102 0.49 -1.12 3.58
C GLY A 102 0.18 -1.56 2.15
N TYR A 103 -0.80 -2.45 1.95
CA TYR A 103 -1.14 -3.07 0.68
C TYR A 103 -2.66 -3.11 0.51
N GLY A 104 -3.21 -2.03 -0.03
CA GLY A 104 -4.65 -1.86 -0.22
C GLY A 104 -5.20 -0.80 0.73
N PHE A 105 -6.33 -1.06 1.37
CA PHE A 105 -7.00 -0.18 2.32
C PHE A 105 -6.00 0.32 3.38
N PRO A 106 -5.87 1.62 3.63
CA PRO A 106 -6.73 2.70 3.14
C PRO A 106 -6.25 3.37 1.83
N GLN A 107 -5.17 2.92 1.20
CA GLN A 107 -4.64 3.53 -0.03
C GLN A 107 -5.58 3.40 -1.24
N THR A 108 -6.40 2.34 -1.28
CA THR A 108 -7.37 2.09 -2.37
C THR A 108 -8.33 3.23 -2.58
N PHE A 109 -8.70 3.98 -1.54
CA PHE A 109 -9.56 5.16 -1.67
C PHE A 109 -8.98 6.26 -2.55
N PHE A 110 -7.64 6.32 -2.65
CA PHE A 110 -6.94 7.43 -3.30
C PHE A 110 -6.27 7.05 -4.62
N TRP A 111 -6.16 5.76 -4.94
CA TRP A 111 -5.52 5.29 -6.18
C TRP A 111 -6.24 5.77 -7.44
N ARG A 112 -7.57 5.97 -7.39
CA ARG A 112 -8.33 6.58 -8.49
C ARG A 112 -8.09 8.08 -8.66
N GLY A 113 -7.50 8.77 -7.68
CA GLY A 113 -7.25 10.21 -7.73
C GLY A 113 -8.52 11.08 -7.76
N LEU A 114 -9.63 10.59 -7.20
CA LEU A 114 -10.91 11.29 -7.23
C LEU A 114 -10.98 12.40 -6.18
N ASP A 115 -11.50 13.57 -6.56
CA ASP A 115 -11.94 14.61 -5.63
C ASP A 115 -13.47 14.51 -5.44
N THR A 116 -13.88 13.75 -4.42
CA THR A 116 -15.28 13.59 -4.02
C THR A 116 -15.46 13.92 -2.55
N PRO A 117 -16.68 14.24 -2.08
CA PRO A 117 -16.95 14.43 -0.66
C PRO A 117 -16.52 13.22 0.19
N ASN A 118 -16.76 12.00 -0.30
CA ASN A 118 -16.31 10.78 0.37
C ASN A 118 -14.77 10.69 0.42
N ALA A 119 -14.07 10.98 -0.68
CA ALA A 119 -12.61 10.98 -0.70
C ALA A 119 -12.01 11.99 0.29
N LYS A 120 -12.60 13.19 0.41
CA LYS A 120 -12.21 14.20 1.41
C LYS A 120 -12.45 13.71 2.84
N LYS A 121 -13.63 13.15 3.12
CA LYS A 121 -13.96 12.57 4.43
C LYS A 121 -12.99 11.43 4.80
N MET A 122 -12.69 10.54 3.86
CA MET A 122 -11.70 9.48 4.06
C MET A 122 -10.31 10.05 4.32
N ALA A 123 -9.88 11.06 3.55
CA ALA A 123 -8.60 11.73 3.77
C ALA A 123 -8.48 12.30 5.20
N GLU A 124 -9.55 12.88 5.73
CA GLU A 124 -9.59 13.40 7.10
C GLU A 124 -9.49 12.29 8.15
N LEU A 125 -10.30 11.24 8.02
CA LEU A 125 -10.30 10.11 8.95
C LEU A 125 -8.97 9.36 8.95
N ILE A 126 -8.42 9.08 7.76
CA ILE A 126 -7.14 8.39 7.61
C ILE A 126 -5.98 9.25 8.14
N SER A 127 -6.04 10.58 7.96
CA SER A 127 -5.05 11.49 8.55
C SER A 127 -5.09 11.50 10.09
N LYS A 128 -6.23 11.21 10.71
CA LYS A 128 -6.36 11.07 12.17
C LYS A 128 -5.93 9.68 12.65
N TYR A 129 -6.23 8.65 11.85
CA TYR A 129 -5.91 7.26 12.15
C TYR A 129 -4.41 6.93 12.00
N ALA A 130 -3.81 7.24 10.85
CA ALA A 130 -2.45 6.87 10.49
C ALA A 130 -1.42 7.90 10.97
N ARG A 131 -1.28 8.10 12.29
CA ARG A 131 -0.22 8.95 12.86
C ARG A 131 1.07 8.13 13.05
N ASN A 132 2.11 8.80 13.54
CA ASN A 132 3.46 8.21 13.60
C ASN A 132 3.54 6.95 14.47
N GLU A 133 2.76 6.88 15.55
CA GLU A 133 2.76 5.71 16.44
C GLU A 133 2.16 4.49 15.72
N GLU A 134 1.08 4.70 14.97
CA GLU A 134 0.39 3.66 14.22
C GLU A 134 1.23 3.18 13.04
N LEU A 135 1.91 4.11 12.34
CA LEU A 135 2.93 3.74 11.35
C LEU A 135 4.06 2.93 11.98
N ARG A 136 4.53 3.30 13.18
CA ARG A 136 5.59 2.55 13.88
C ARG A 136 5.11 1.15 14.28
N LYS A 137 3.88 1.00 14.77
CA LYS A 137 3.31 -0.32 15.12
C LYS A 137 3.16 -1.21 13.89
N ALA A 138 2.56 -0.67 12.83
CA ALA A 138 2.28 -1.44 11.61
C ALA A 138 3.54 -1.89 10.85
N TYR A 139 4.63 -1.09 10.90
CA TYR A 139 5.85 -1.37 10.12
C TYR A 139 7.07 -1.75 10.96
N GLY A 140 7.13 -1.34 12.22
CA GLY A 140 8.35 -1.34 13.03
C GLY A 140 8.56 -2.56 13.91
N GLU A 141 7.48 -3.31 14.22
CA GLU A 141 7.53 -4.46 15.13
C GLU A 141 8.04 -5.75 14.45
N THR A 142 8.19 -5.73 13.13
CA THR A 142 8.68 -6.88 12.35
C THR A 142 10.19 -6.80 12.13
N GLU A 143 10.86 -7.96 12.19
CA GLU A 143 12.30 -8.05 11.86
C GLU A 143 12.54 -7.73 10.39
N THR A 144 11.72 -8.28 9.50
CA THR A 144 11.77 -8.01 8.06
C THR A 144 11.00 -6.74 7.72
N LYS A 145 11.70 -5.68 7.31
CA LYS A 145 11.08 -4.40 6.94
C LYS A 145 10.22 -4.56 5.68
N ALA A 146 9.11 -3.82 5.60
CA ALA A 146 8.16 -3.97 4.50
C ALA A 146 8.67 -3.44 3.16
N PHE A 147 9.54 -2.42 3.18
CA PHE A 147 10.02 -1.74 1.98
C PHE A 147 11.55 -1.72 1.91
N ARG A 148 12.06 -1.69 0.68
CA ARG A 148 13.46 -1.39 0.38
C ARG A 148 13.56 -0.30 -0.68
N TYR A 149 14.68 0.40 -0.65
CA TYR A 149 15.07 1.32 -1.72
C TYR A 149 15.60 0.53 -2.93
N VAL A 150 15.34 1.01 -4.15
CA VAL A 150 15.91 0.44 -5.39
C VAL A 150 16.39 1.59 -6.27
N PRO A 151 17.69 1.67 -6.62
CA PRO A 151 18.19 2.71 -7.51
C PRO A 151 17.63 2.59 -8.93
N ALA A 152 17.37 3.74 -9.56
CA ALA A 152 17.03 3.79 -10.98
C ALA A 152 18.26 3.67 -11.89
N THR A 153 19.35 4.33 -11.52
CA THR A 153 20.62 4.35 -12.26
C THR A 153 21.79 4.07 -11.33
N PRO A 154 22.91 3.53 -11.84
CA PRO A 154 24.13 3.43 -11.04
C PRO A 154 24.51 4.82 -10.52
N SER A 155 24.60 4.97 -9.20
CA SER A 155 24.92 6.26 -8.56
C SER A 155 26.43 6.48 -8.40
N PHE A 156 27.25 5.46 -8.69
CA PHE A 156 28.70 5.42 -8.50
C PHE A 156 29.38 4.58 -9.60
N GLU A 157 30.69 4.77 -9.78
CA GLU A 157 31.53 4.03 -10.73
C GLU A 157 31.42 2.49 -10.50
N PRO A 158 31.14 1.67 -11.54
CA PRO A 158 30.82 0.25 -11.43
C PRO A 158 31.89 -0.60 -10.72
N GLU A 159 33.14 -0.17 -10.78
CA GLU A 159 34.31 -0.89 -10.23
C GLU A 159 34.28 -1.01 -8.71
N SER A 160 33.40 -0.27 -8.04
CA SER A 160 33.28 -0.20 -6.57
C SER A 160 32.02 -0.88 -6.00
N HIS A 161 31.14 -1.47 -6.82
CA HIS A 161 29.81 -1.92 -6.35
C HIS A 161 29.46 -3.39 -6.62
N ALA A 162 28.92 -4.03 -5.58
CA ALA A 162 28.20 -5.30 -5.59
C ALA A 162 26.68 -5.10 -5.46
N VAL A 163 26.11 -4.04 -6.05
CA VAL A 163 24.64 -3.95 -6.19
C VAL A 163 24.27 -4.88 -7.33
N PHE A 164 23.52 -5.93 -7.03
CA PHE A 164 23.24 -6.92 -8.05
C PHE A 164 22.32 -6.33 -9.13
N PRO A 165 22.47 -6.71 -10.42
CA PRO A 165 21.62 -6.20 -11.50
C PRO A 165 20.11 -6.36 -11.25
N PHE A 166 19.67 -7.38 -10.50
CA PHE A 166 18.27 -7.56 -10.11
C PHE A 166 17.74 -6.53 -9.11
N GLU A 167 18.59 -5.62 -8.64
CA GLU A 167 18.28 -4.54 -7.70
C GLU A 167 18.22 -3.19 -8.40
N MET A 168 18.02 -3.19 -9.72
CA MET A 168 17.81 -1.99 -10.54
C MET A 168 16.35 -1.91 -10.99
N MET A 169 15.80 -0.69 -11.01
CA MET A 169 14.41 -0.47 -11.46
C MET A 169 14.16 -0.99 -12.88
N GLU A 170 15.14 -0.88 -13.77
CA GLU A 170 15.02 -1.35 -15.15
C GLU A 170 14.84 -2.87 -15.23
N GLU A 171 15.67 -3.63 -14.50
CA GLU A 171 15.59 -5.10 -14.47
C GLU A 171 14.32 -5.59 -13.78
N LEU A 172 13.84 -4.87 -12.77
CA LEU A 172 12.55 -5.12 -12.15
C LEU A 172 11.42 -4.97 -13.18
N ILE A 173 11.37 -3.83 -13.89
CA ILE A 173 10.32 -3.54 -14.89
C ILE A 173 10.39 -4.52 -16.08
N LYS A 174 11.58 -4.99 -16.45
CA LYS A 174 11.75 -6.02 -17.48
C LYS A 174 11.13 -7.36 -17.09
N LYS A 175 11.16 -7.74 -15.81
CA LYS A 175 10.67 -9.05 -15.32
C LYS A 175 9.16 -9.11 -15.10
N VAL A 176 8.53 -7.99 -14.78
CA VAL A 176 7.07 -7.97 -14.54
C VAL A 176 6.29 -8.21 -15.82
N ARG A 177 5.10 -8.80 -15.68
CA ARG A 177 4.22 -9.18 -16.80
C ARG A 177 3.15 -8.13 -17.07
N LYS A 178 2.58 -7.56 -16.02
CA LYS A 178 1.51 -6.55 -16.11
C LYS A 178 1.88 -5.32 -15.29
N ILE A 179 1.55 -4.13 -15.78
CA ILE A 179 1.85 -2.87 -15.10
C ILE A 179 0.60 -1.99 -15.10
N ALA A 180 0.25 -1.48 -13.92
CA ALA A 180 -0.79 -0.48 -13.74
C ALA A 180 -0.22 0.78 -13.10
N LEU A 181 -0.64 1.94 -13.61
CA LEU A 181 -0.36 3.24 -13.04
C LEU A 181 -1.59 3.71 -12.24
N VAL A 182 -1.34 4.13 -10.99
CA VAL A 182 -2.36 4.71 -10.12
C VAL A 182 -1.87 6.05 -9.53
N SER A 183 -2.81 6.82 -9.00
CA SER A 183 -2.51 8.04 -8.26
C SER A 183 -1.76 7.71 -6.96
N CYS A 184 -0.79 8.56 -6.60
CA CYS A 184 -0.06 8.46 -5.35
C CYS A 184 -1.01 8.77 -4.18
N PRO A 185 -1.30 7.81 -3.29
CA PRO A 185 -2.30 8.00 -2.24
C PRO A 185 -1.91 9.14 -1.30
N CYS A 186 -0.64 9.25 -0.93
CA CYS A 186 -0.16 10.30 -0.03
C CYS A 186 -0.30 11.72 -0.63
N ARG A 187 -0.08 11.87 -1.94
CA ARG A 187 -0.22 13.17 -2.63
C ARG A 187 -1.70 13.53 -2.80
N ALA A 188 -2.52 12.55 -3.20
CA ALA A 188 -3.96 12.70 -3.31
C ALA A 188 -4.58 13.13 -1.97
N THR A 189 -4.26 12.43 -0.88
CA THR A 189 -4.71 12.81 0.47
C THR A 189 -4.28 14.23 0.84
N ALA A 190 -3.03 14.62 0.55
CA ALA A 190 -2.55 15.97 0.85
C ALA A 190 -3.28 17.06 0.05
N GLN A 191 -3.59 16.80 -1.23
CA GLN A 191 -4.37 17.70 -2.08
C GLN A 191 -5.81 17.83 -1.58
N LEU A 192 -6.48 16.71 -1.28
CA LEU A 192 -7.86 16.69 -0.78
C LEU A 192 -8.04 17.50 0.51
N LEU A 193 -7.05 17.45 1.40
CA LEU A 193 -7.07 18.16 2.68
C LEU A 193 -6.65 19.63 2.57
N GLY A 194 -6.12 20.08 1.44
CA GLY A 194 -5.57 21.43 1.28
C GLY A 194 -4.37 21.74 2.19
N LYS A 195 -3.80 20.73 2.87
CA LYS A 195 -2.78 20.93 3.93
C LYS A 195 -1.38 21.20 3.40
N ARG A 196 -1.08 20.80 2.16
CA ARG A 196 0.29 20.87 1.61
C ARG A 196 0.28 20.89 0.09
N GLN A 197 0.95 21.89 -0.49
CA GLN A 197 1.23 21.91 -1.92
C GLN A 197 2.38 20.94 -2.21
N CYS A 198 2.12 19.99 -3.13
CA CYS A 198 3.12 19.09 -3.69
C CYS A 198 3.12 19.29 -5.19
N ASN A 199 4.26 19.71 -5.74
CA ASN A 199 4.39 20.04 -7.16
C ASN A 199 4.73 18.81 -8.02
N HIS A 200 4.81 17.62 -7.42
CA HIS A 200 5.10 16.39 -8.14
C HIS A 200 3.83 15.73 -8.67
N SER A 201 3.94 15.05 -9.82
CA SER A 201 2.86 14.32 -10.50
C SER A 201 2.00 13.46 -9.58
N LEU A 202 0.67 13.49 -9.74
CA LEU A 202 -0.20 12.58 -8.99
C LEU A 202 -0.01 11.12 -9.46
N GLU A 203 0.14 10.91 -10.76
CA GLU A 203 0.31 9.59 -11.39
C GLU A 203 1.74 9.08 -11.30
N ASN A 204 2.11 8.59 -10.12
CA ASN A 204 3.48 8.20 -9.78
C ASN A 204 3.56 6.92 -8.93
N CYS A 205 2.47 6.17 -8.76
CA CYS A 205 2.49 4.89 -8.04
C CYS A 205 2.24 3.76 -9.05
N ILE A 206 3.20 2.83 -9.15
CA ILE A 206 3.20 1.77 -10.14
C ILE A 206 2.92 0.45 -9.43
N LYS A 207 2.00 -0.34 -9.98
CA LYS A 207 1.60 -1.66 -9.47
C LYS A 207 1.93 -2.71 -10.52
N TYR A 208 2.25 -3.93 -10.08
CA TYR A 208 2.69 -5.01 -10.94
C TYR A 208 1.85 -6.27 -10.80
N ASP A 209 1.85 -7.07 -11.86
CA ASP A 209 1.29 -8.42 -11.94
C ASP A 209 -0.13 -8.53 -11.36
N GLU A 210 -0.39 -9.39 -10.39
CA GLU A 210 -1.71 -9.64 -9.81
C GLU A 210 -2.38 -8.37 -9.27
N LEU A 211 -1.59 -7.50 -8.65
CA LEU A 211 -2.12 -6.23 -8.15
C LEU A 211 -2.46 -5.29 -9.31
N ALA A 212 -1.66 -5.27 -10.38
CA ALA A 212 -1.98 -4.51 -11.57
C ALA A 212 -3.25 -5.02 -12.25
N GLU A 213 -3.39 -6.34 -12.41
CA GLU A 213 -4.55 -6.99 -12.99
C GLU A 213 -5.84 -6.63 -12.23
N TYR A 214 -5.84 -6.82 -10.91
CA TYR A 214 -6.97 -6.45 -10.06
C TYR A 214 -7.35 -4.97 -10.23
N LEU A 215 -6.37 -4.07 -10.19
CA LEU A 215 -6.66 -2.63 -10.26
C LEU A 215 -7.14 -2.19 -11.64
N ILE A 216 -6.65 -2.80 -12.71
CA ILE A 216 -7.14 -2.56 -14.07
C ILE A 216 -8.57 -3.08 -14.20
N GLU A 217 -8.84 -4.30 -13.75
CA GLU A 217 -10.18 -4.92 -13.80
C GLU A 217 -11.23 -4.09 -13.04
N LYS A 218 -10.88 -3.54 -11.87
CA LYS A 218 -11.79 -2.69 -11.07
C LYS A 218 -11.86 -1.24 -11.54
N GLY A 219 -11.20 -0.89 -12.65
CA GLY A 219 -11.15 0.48 -13.17
C GLY A 219 -10.50 1.46 -12.18
N ILE A 220 -9.57 0.99 -11.36
CA ILE A 220 -8.83 1.80 -10.39
C ILE A 220 -7.53 2.32 -11.00
N GLY A 221 -6.83 1.48 -11.77
CA GLY A 221 -5.56 1.79 -12.40
C GLY A 221 -5.64 1.76 -13.92
N LYS A 222 -4.71 2.49 -14.54
CA LYS A 222 -4.53 2.50 -15.99
C LYS A 222 -3.40 1.54 -16.37
N GLU A 223 -3.64 0.66 -17.33
CA GLU A 223 -2.57 -0.16 -17.88
C GLU A 223 -1.53 0.72 -18.60
N ILE A 224 -0.24 0.44 -18.36
CA ILE A 224 0.87 1.10 -19.04
C ILE A 224 1.90 0.08 -19.53
N THR A 225 2.63 0.44 -20.57
CA THR A 225 3.74 -0.35 -21.12
C THR A 225 4.98 -0.27 -20.22
N LYS A 226 5.92 -1.20 -20.43
CA LYS A 226 7.25 -1.16 -19.78
C LYS A 226 7.99 0.14 -20.08
N GLN A 227 7.90 0.64 -21.32
CA GLN A 227 8.56 1.90 -21.69
C GLN A 227 7.95 3.09 -20.95
N GLU A 228 6.62 3.20 -20.88
CA GLU A 228 5.96 4.25 -20.11
C GLU A 228 6.30 4.18 -18.61
N ALA A 229 6.44 2.97 -18.06
CA ALA A 229 6.88 2.79 -16.68
C ALA A 229 8.31 3.31 -16.47
N LEU A 230 9.25 2.96 -17.35
CA LEU A 230 10.63 3.45 -17.31
C LEU A 230 10.70 4.98 -17.43
N ASP A 231 9.88 5.57 -18.31
CA ASP A 231 9.80 7.04 -18.45
C ASP A 231 9.28 7.70 -17.16
N LYS A 232 8.34 7.07 -16.45
CA LYS A 232 7.84 7.54 -15.15
C LYS A 232 8.91 7.43 -14.05
N ILE A 233 9.71 6.37 -14.05
CA ILE A 233 10.86 6.22 -13.15
C ILE A 233 11.89 7.33 -13.41
N LYS A 234 12.29 7.53 -14.67
CA LYS A 234 13.23 8.60 -15.05
C LYS A 234 12.75 9.98 -14.61
N LYS A 235 11.50 10.35 -14.92
CA LYS A 235 10.91 11.63 -14.48
C LYS A 235 10.84 11.77 -12.98
N SER A 236 10.69 10.66 -12.25
CA SER A 236 10.66 10.67 -10.79
C SER A 236 12.04 10.93 -10.21
N GLU A 237 13.11 10.37 -10.81
CA GLU A 237 14.49 10.68 -10.41
C GLU A 237 14.89 12.11 -10.72
N GLU A 238 14.55 12.61 -11.91
CA GLU A 238 14.78 14.01 -12.29
C GLU A 238 14.11 14.98 -11.28
N ALA A 239 13.01 14.54 -10.66
CA ALA A 239 12.30 15.27 -9.61
C ALA A 239 12.82 15.01 -8.19
N GLY A 240 13.89 14.22 -8.02
CA GLY A 240 14.50 13.88 -6.72
C GLY A 240 13.62 13.00 -5.83
N LEU A 241 12.80 12.13 -6.42
CA LEU A 241 11.92 11.23 -5.69
C LEU A 241 12.63 9.92 -5.33
N VAL A 242 12.29 9.36 -4.17
CA VAL A 242 12.87 8.10 -3.70
C VAL A 242 12.02 6.92 -4.20
N HIS A 243 12.64 5.98 -4.91
CA HIS A 243 12.00 4.72 -5.30
C HIS A 243 11.96 3.73 -4.15
N MET A 244 10.74 3.35 -3.76
CA MET A 244 10.51 2.30 -2.76
C MET A 244 9.75 1.15 -3.40
N VAL A 245 10.17 -0.07 -3.10
CA VAL A 245 9.51 -1.30 -3.54
C VAL A 245 9.31 -2.24 -2.35
N ASP A 246 8.55 -3.31 -2.57
CA ASP A 246 8.43 -4.42 -1.63
C ASP A 246 9.81 -4.95 -1.25
N ASN A 247 10.04 -5.18 0.05
CA ASN A 247 11.25 -5.85 0.51
C ASN A 247 11.16 -7.36 0.26
N ALA A 248 11.09 -7.73 -1.01
CA ALA A 248 11.06 -9.10 -1.48
C ALA A 248 12.17 -9.31 -2.52
N ARG A 249 12.69 -10.54 -2.55
CA ARG A 249 13.69 -10.96 -3.56
C ARG A 249 13.07 -11.06 -4.95
N GLU A 250 11.86 -11.61 -5.03
CA GLU A 250 11.10 -11.81 -6.26
C GLU A 250 9.63 -11.44 -6.05
N GLY A 251 8.88 -11.31 -7.14
CA GLY A 251 7.43 -11.07 -7.05
C GLY A 251 7.06 -9.69 -6.50
N ILE A 252 7.87 -8.66 -6.72
CA ILE A 252 7.55 -7.28 -6.34
C ILE A 252 6.25 -6.85 -7.02
N LYS A 253 5.29 -6.38 -6.23
CA LYS A 253 3.94 -5.98 -6.67
C LYS A 253 3.74 -4.48 -6.72
N HIS A 254 4.68 -3.66 -6.24
CA HIS A 254 4.61 -2.23 -6.46
C HIS A 254 5.95 -1.48 -6.43
N THR A 255 5.93 -0.30 -7.03
CA THR A 255 6.92 0.77 -6.85
C THR A 255 6.22 2.06 -6.46
N CYS A 256 6.67 2.67 -5.38
CA CYS A 256 6.27 4.00 -4.93
C CYS A 256 7.38 5.00 -5.24
N ASN A 257 7.05 6.09 -5.96
CA ASN A 257 7.96 7.20 -6.24
C ASN A 257 7.72 8.33 -5.23
N CYS A 258 8.42 8.28 -4.11
CA CYS A 258 8.06 9.01 -2.89
C CYS A 258 8.76 10.35 -2.76
N CYS A 259 7.98 11.37 -2.41
CA CYS A 259 8.48 12.72 -2.10
C CYS A 259 8.70 12.88 -0.60
N GLY A 260 9.69 13.68 -0.21
CA GLY A 260 9.92 14.05 1.19
C GLY A 260 8.84 14.96 1.78
N CYS A 261 7.93 15.52 0.96
CA CYS A 261 6.89 16.40 1.43
C CYS A 261 5.62 15.64 1.86
N CYS A 262 5.02 14.79 1.03
CA CYS A 262 3.70 14.21 1.33
C CYS A 262 3.74 12.74 1.75
N CYS A 263 4.78 11.98 1.39
CA CYS A 263 4.83 10.54 1.65
C CYS A 263 4.71 10.24 3.15
N TRP A 264 3.86 9.25 3.49
CA TRP A 264 3.66 8.79 4.87
C TRP A 264 4.91 8.15 5.47
N SER A 265 5.79 7.57 4.66
CA SER A 265 7.08 7.00 5.09
C SER A 265 8.22 8.01 4.95
N VAL A 266 8.61 8.36 3.71
CA VAL A 266 9.76 9.23 3.43
C VAL A 266 9.59 10.62 4.05
N GLY A 267 8.38 11.19 4.05
CA GLY A 267 8.14 12.48 4.69
C GLY A 267 8.23 12.43 6.21
N THR A 268 7.92 11.29 6.81
CA THR A 268 8.03 11.06 8.26
C THR A 268 9.50 10.88 8.68
N ILE A 269 10.29 10.17 7.86
CA ILE A 269 11.75 10.07 8.00
C ILE A 269 12.39 11.45 7.90
N ARG A 270 12.05 12.23 6.86
CA ARG A 270 12.58 13.59 6.66
C ARG A 270 12.29 14.52 7.84
N ARG A 271 11.14 14.37 8.49
CA ARG A 271 10.75 15.15 9.68
C ARG A 271 11.33 14.62 11.00
N LYS A 272 12.23 13.63 10.94
CA LYS A 272 12.88 12.99 12.11
C LYS A 272 11.84 12.44 13.11
N LYS A 273 10.68 11.97 12.63
CA LYS A 273 9.59 11.45 13.49
C LYS A 273 9.65 9.95 13.72
N ILE A 274 10.10 9.21 12.71
CA ILE A 274 10.39 7.78 12.80
C ILE A 274 11.76 7.57 12.14
N PRO A 275 12.70 6.89 12.82
CA PRO A 275 13.96 6.49 12.24
C PRO A 275 13.76 5.65 10.97
N ARG A 276 14.62 5.82 9.97
CA ARG A 276 14.47 5.15 8.67
C ARG A 276 14.48 3.63 8.80
N ASP A 277 15.40 3.10 9.58
CA ASP A 277 15.61 1.68 9.89
C ASP A 277 14.38 0.98 10.47
N VAL A 278 13.45 1.73 11.07
CA VAL A 278 12.15 1.20 11.51
C VAL A 278 11.23 0.90 10.31
N LEU A 279 11.32 1.67 9.22
CA LEU A 279 10.38 1.61 8.10
C LEU A 279 10.94 0.92 6.85
N MET A 280 12.26 0.99 6.64
CA MET A 280 12.88 0.62 5.37
C MET A 280 14.19 -0.13 5.58
N ALA A 281 14.37 -1.21 4.81
CA ALA A 281 15.64 -1.90 4.68
C ALA A 281 16.66 -1.03 3.91
N THR A 282 17.94 -1.27 4.19
CA THR A 282 19.09 -0.68 3.49
C THR A 282 19.94 -1.78 2.88
N TYR A 283 20.60 -1.43 1.78
CA TYR A 283 21.80 -2.13 1.33
C TYR A 283 23.05 -1.74 2.10
N PHE A 284 23.13 -0.47 2.48
CA PHE A 284 24.32 0.11 3.10
C PHE A 284 23.97 0.76 4.44
N LEU A 285 24.76 0.46 5.46
CA LEU A 285 24.73 1.19 6.71
C LEU A 285 25.72 2.34 6.62
N ARG A 286 25.23 3.55 6.88
CA ARG A 286 26.09 4.74 6.97
C ARG A 286 26.71 4.76 8.36
N GLU A 287 28.03 4.80 8.40
CA GLU A 287 28.78 5.21 9.58
C GLU A 287 29.18 6.69 9.41
N THR A 288 29.08 7.47 10.48
CA THR A 288 29.46 8.89 10.46
C THR A 288 30.66 9.08 11.34
N ASP A 289 31.78 9.42 10.72
CA ASP A 289 32.96 9.92 11.42
C ASP A 289 32.59 11.24 12.11
N GLN A 290 32.55 11.22 13.44
CA GLN A 290 32.16 12.37 14.25
C GLN A 290 33.25 13.45 14.28
N GLU A 291 34.52 13.10 14.06
CA GLU A 291 35.63 14.05 14.06
C GLU A 291 35.62 14.91 12.78
N LEU A 292 35.19 14.32 11.67
CA LEU A 292 35.06 15.00 10.37
C LEU A 292 33.68 15.65 10.15
N CYS A 293 32.70 15.39 11.01
CA CYS A 293 31.33 15.84 10.82
C CYS A 293 31.18 17.35 11.11
N THR A 294 30.78 18.12 10.11
CA THR A 294 30.55 19.57 10.25
C THR A 294 29.14 19.95 10.70
N GLY A 295 28.27 18.97 10.99
CA GLY A 295 26.92 19.22 11.50
C GLY A 295 25.93 19.84 10.50
N CYS A 296 26.22 19.81 9.20
CA CYS A 296 25.43 20.48 8.16
C CYS A 296 23.98 19.99 7.98
N GLY A 297 23.54 18.96 8.71
CA GLY A 297 22.17 18.42 8.70
C GLY A 297 21.43 18.48 10.05
N ALA A 298 21.98 19.22 11.03
CA ALA A 298 21.36 19.47 12.33
C ALA A 298 20.00 20.17 12.17
#